data_AF-A0AAU9PYM2-F1
#
_entry.id   AF-A0AAU9PYM2-F1
#
_cell.length_a   1.000
_cell.length_b   1.000
_cell.length_c   1.000
_cell.angle_alpha   90.00
_cell.angle_beta   90.00
_cell.angle_gamma   90.00
#
_symmetry.space_group_name_H-M   'P 1'
#
loop_
_entity.id
_entity.type
_entity.pdbx_description
1 polymer ?
#
loop_
_entity_poly.entity_id
_entity_poly.type
_entity_poly.pdbx_seq_one_letter_code
_entity_poly.pdbx_strand_id
1 'polypeptide(L)' 'MKKGEIKKESIPIEEVVTISAPIQVVIRKGEFTVKELIIAGKPVQCFQGLTNTLLEKQREFLKNQKAKTPHDW' A
#
# COMPACT_ATOMS: atom_id res chain seq x y z
N MET A 1 13.43 -27.39 -11.85
CA MET A 1 13.58 -26.08 -11.19
C MET A 1 12.47 -25.94 -10.15
N LYS A 2 12.78 -25.89 -8.86
CA LYS A 2 11.76 -25.69 -7.82
C LYS A 2 11.31 -24.24 -7.89
N LYS A 3 10.01 -24.02 -8.08
CA LYS A 3 9.39 -22.68 -8.06
C LYS A 3 9.72 -22.06 -6.69
N GLY A 4 10.51 -20.98 -6.67
CA GLY A 4 10.80 -20.26 -5.44
C GLY A 4 9.51 -19.62 -4.92
N GLU A 5 8.86 -20.25 -3.95
CA GLU A 5 7.73 -19.64 -3.26
C GLU A 5 8.26 -18.54 -2.34
N ILE A 6 7.90 -17.29 -2.66
CA ILE A 6 8.15 -16.16 -1.78
C ILE A 6 7.16 -16.27 -0.61
N LYS A 7 7.67 -16.66 0.56
CA LYS A 7 6.90 -16.61 1.81
C LYS A 7 6.72 -15.16 2.23
N LYS A 8 5.57 -14.57 1.87
CA LYS A 8 5.27 -13.15 2.16
C LYS A 8 5.25 -12.82 3.65
N GLU A 9 4.85 -13.79 4.46
CA GLU A 9 4.74 -13.68 5.92
C GLU A 9 6.11 -13.49 6.59
N SER A 10 7.18 -14.01 6.00
CA SER A 10 8.54 -13.81 6.50
C SER A 10 9.16 -12.47 6.08
N ILE A 11 8.48 -11.69 5.22
CA ILE A 11 8.96 -10.37 4.80
C ILE A 11 8.37 -9.32 5.77
N PRO A 12 9.23 -8.50 6.41
CA PRO A 12 8.76 -7.46 7.32
C PRO A 12 7.89 -6.43 6.59
N ILE A 13 6.90 -5.90 7.30
CA ILE A 13 6.06 -4.80 6.82
C ILE A 13 6.89 -3.51 6.92
N GLU A 14 7.05 -2.82 5.80
CA GLU A 14 7.70 -1.50 5.74
C GLU A 14 6.68 -0.39 5.98
N GLU A 15 5.54 -0.46 5.30
CA GLU A 15 4.55 0.61 5.31
C GLU A 15 3.13 0.04 5.20
N VAL A 16 2.19 0.65 5.91
CA VAL A 16 0.76 0.42 5.72
C VAL A 16 0.11 1.73 5.31
N VAL A 17 -0.30 1.81 4.05
CA VAL A 17 -0.96 3.00 3.50
C VAL A 17 -2.46 2.81 3.56
N THR A 18 -3.13 3.59 4.41
CA THR A 18 -4.59 3.65 4.42
C THR A 18 -5.05 4.57 3.29
N ILE A 19 -5.80 4.03 2.33
CA ILE A 19 -6.35 4.79 1.21
C ILE A 19 -7.65 5.46 1.66
N SER A 20 -8.59 4.65 2.14
CA SER A 20 -9.86 5.04 2.74
C SER A 20 -10.27 3.96 3.73
N ALA A 21 -11.12 4.21 4.71
CA ALA A 21 -11.70 3.10 5.47
C ALA A 21 -12.71 2.36 4.57
N PRO A 22 -12.65 1.03 4.38
CA PRO A 22 -11.80 0.03 5.04
C PRO A 22 -10.68 -0.56 4.14
N ILE A 23 -10.14 0.21 3.20
CA ILE A 23 -9.12 -0.15 2.19
C ILE A 23 -7.72 0.31 2.61
N GLN A 24 -6.80 -0.65 2.67
CA GLN A 24 -5.40 -0.43 3.01
C GLN A 24 -4.48 -1.14 2.02
N VAL A 25 -3.30 -0.59 1.79
CA VAL A 25 -2.23 -1.24 1.03
C VAL A 25 -1.07 -1.50 1.98
N VAL A 26 -0.71 -2.77 2.15
CA VAL A 26 0.43 -3.20 2.96
C VAL A 26 1.62 -3.39 2.02
N ILE A 27 2.70 -2.68 2.30
CA ILE A 27 3.96 -2.77 1.56
C ILE A 27 4.95 -3.52 2.46
N ARG A 28 5.41 -4.67 1.98
CA ARG A 28 6.45 -5.48 2.61
C ARG A 28 7.71 -5.39 1.77
N LYS A 29 8.85 -5.18 2.43
CA LYS A 29 10.13 -5.03 1.75
C LYS A 29 11.18 -5.90 2.42
N GLY A 30 11.77 -6.77 1.63
CA GLY A 30 12.94 -7.56 1.95
C GLY A 30 13.80 -7.66 0.70
N GLU A 31 14.18 -8.89 0.32
CA GLU A 31 14.82 -9.16 -0.98
C GLU A 31 13.91 -8.77 -2.16
N PHE A 32 12.59 -8.89 -1.98
CA PHE A 32 11.58 -8.47 -2.95
C PHE A 32 10.59 -7.51 -2.30
N THR A 33 10.03 -6.59 -3.09
CA THR A 33 8.92 -5.72 -2.65
C THR A 33 7.60 -6.39 -2.98
N VAL A 34 6.78 -6.64 -1.96
CA VAL A 34 5.45 -7.21 -2.09
C VAL A 34 4.43 -6.16 -1.66
N LYS A 35 3.41 -5.95 -2.49
CA LYS A 35 2.29 -5.06 -2.18
C LYS A 35 1.01 -5.88 -2.08
N GLU A 36 0.28 -5.73 -0.99
CA GLU A 36 -0.96 -6.45 -0.75
C GLU A 36 -2.10 -5.47 -0.47
N LEU A 37 -3.21 -5.65 -1.16
CA LEU A 37 -4.43 -4.90 -0.91
C LEU A 37 -5.21 -5.61 0.19
N ILE A 38 -5.51 -4.88 1.26
CA ILE A 38 -6.32 -5.34 2.38
C ILE A 38 -7.64 -4.57 2.36
N ILE A 39 -8.76 -5.29 2.32
CA ILE A 39 -10.10 -4.70 2.39
C ILE A 39 -10.80 -5.32 3.60
N ALA A 40 -11.23 -4.48 4.54
CA ALA A 40 -11.88 -4.91 5.78
C ALA A 40 -11.07 -6.00 6.54
N GLY A 41 -9.75 -5.81 6.62
CA GLY A 41 -8.84 -6.75 7.28
C GLY A 41 -8.51 -8.03 6.51
N LYS A 42 -9.04 -8.22 5.30
CA LYS A 42 -8.80 -9.41 4.48
C LYS A 42 -7.91 -9.11 3.28
N PRO A 43 -6.91 -9.95 2.98
CA PRO A 43 -6.11 -9.79 1.77
C PRO A 43 -6.93 -10.12 0.53
N VAL A 44 -6.88 -9.24 -0.46
CA VAL A 44 -7.60 -9.37 -1.73
C VAL A 44 -6.59 -9.50 -2.87
N GLN A 45 -6.76 -10.52 -3.70
CA GLN A 45 -5.98 -10.63 -4.93
C GLN A 45 -6.43 -9.55 -5.91
N CYS A 46 -5.48 -8.75 -6.36
CA CYS A 46 -5.71 -7.70 -7.34
C CYS A 46 -4.49 -7.57 -8.25
N PHE A 47 -4.70 -6.94 -9.40
CA PHE A 47 -3.61 -6.61 -10.30
C PHE A 47 -2.65 -5.62 -9.63
N GLN A 48 -1.34 -5.84 -9.80
CA GLN A 48 -0.32 -4.97 -9.25
C GLN A 48 -0.45 -3.52 -9.75
N GLY A 49 -0.97 -3.31 -10.96
CA GLY A 49 -1.27 -1.98 -11.49
C GLY A 49 -2.25 -1.21 -10.60
N LEU A 50 -3.29 -1.88 -10.10
CA LEU A 50 -4.30 -1.25 -9.23
C LEU A 50 -3.69 -0.77 -7.91
N THR A 51 -2.88 -1.60 -7.25
CA THR A 51 -2.21 -1.19 -6.00
C THR A 51 -1.24 -0.04 -6.21
N ASN A 52 -0.54 -0.01 -7.35
CA ASN A 52 0.32 1.13 -7.72
C ASN A 52 -0.50 2.41 -7.91
N THR A 53 -1.59 2.37 -8.67
CA THR A 53 -2.45 3.53 -8.91
C THR A 53 -3.07 4.05 -7.62
N LEU A 54 -3.54 3.17 -6.73
CA LEU A 54 -4.10 3.57 -5.44
C LEU A 54 -3.06 4.29 -4.56
N LEU A 55 -1.83 3.76 -4.51
CA LEU A 55 -0.73 4.39 -3.77
C LEU A 55 -0.36 5.76 -4.34
N GLU A 56 -0.26 5.87 -5.66
CA GLU A 56 0.05 7.13 -6.34
C GLU A 56 -1.00 8.20 -6.04
N LYS A 57 -2.28 7.86 -6.21
CA LYS A 57 -3.40 8.77 -5.95
C LYS A 57 -3.49 9.18 -4.49
N GLN A 58 -3.21 8.27 -3.55
CA GLN A 58 -3.17 8.62 -2.14
C GLN A 58 -2.02 9.58 -1.81
N ARG A 59 -0.85 9.38 -2.40
CA ARG A 59 0.30 10.29 -2.22
C ARG A 59 0.02 11.67 -2.82
N GLU A 60 -0.58 11.72 -4.00
CA GLU A 60 -1.04 12.97 -4.61
C GLU A 60 -2.04 13.70 -3.71
N PHE A 61 -3.03 12.97 -3.18
CA PHE A 61 -4.01 13.52 -2.25
C PHE A 61 -3.37 14.12 -1.00
N LEU A 62 -2.44 13.40 -0.37
CA LEU A 62 -1.72 13.89 0.82
C LEU A 62 -0.86 15.12 0.51
N LYS A 63 -0.20 15.15 -0.65
CA LYS A 63 0.56 16.32 -1.10
C LYS A 63 -0.35 17.54 -1.30
N ASN A 64 -1.52 17.33 -1.91
CA ASN A 64 -2.48 18.39 -2.17
C ASN A 64 -3.20 18.87 -0.90
N GLN A 65 -3.47 17.99 0.07
CA GLN A 65 -4.00 18.40 1.37
C GLN A 65 -3.00 19.26 2.14
N LYS A 66 -1.72 18.84 2.21
CA LYS A 66 -0.67 19.64 2.88
C LYS A 66 -0.57 21.05 2.30
N ALA A 67 -0.69 21.20 0.99
CA ALA A 67 -0.69 22.49 0.31
C ALA A 67 -1.94 23.35 0.57
N LYS A 68 -3.05 22.74 0.99
CA LYS A 68 -4.33 23.44 1.22
C LYS A 68 -4.62 23.77 2.68
N THR A 69 -3.82 23.30 3.64
CA THR A 69 -3.98 23.66 5.05
C THR A 69 -3.72 25.16 5.21
N PRO A 70 -4.74 26.00 5.46
CA PRO A 70 -4.53 27.42 5.66
C PRO A 70 -3.67 27.57 6.92
N HIS A 71 -2.47 28.14 6.79
CA HIS A 71 -1.67 28.59 7.92
C HIS A 71 -2.16 29.98 8.35
N ASP A 72 -3.46 30.11 8.59
CA ASP A 72 -4.05 31.32 9.16
C ASP A 72 -4.73 30.94 10.47
N TRP A 73 -3.94 30.96 11.54
CA TRP A 73 -4.37 31.20 12.91
C TRP A 73 -3.38 32.16 13.55
#